data_AF-A0AA44C5V9-F1
#
_entry.id   AF-A0AA44C5V9-F1
#
_cell.length_a   1.000
_cell.length_b   1.000
_cell.length_c   1.000
_cell.angle_alpha   90.00
_cell.angle_beta   90.00
_cell.angle_gamma   90.00
#
_symmetry.space_group_name_H-M   'P 1'
#
loop_
_entity.id
_entity.type
_entity.pdbx_description
1 polymer ?
#
loop_
_entity_poly.entity_id
_entity_poly.type
_entity_poly.pdbx_seq_one_letter_code
_entity_poly.pdbx_strand_id
1 'polypeptide(L)'
;MKRITRLSSAGRSAADALAGHAELAAILRRHLPPSTAALFARPRQAEGDVVEWYSDLGGQPVPFAELAPQEARQVRQLLEERLASITELAGRLEGQGEEGRRQAELLRQAARYPDTDTLYALNGQPLVTFWGGGEPPAPPLPPPAAAGLPGPAPLAAAGGAAPLLAAAAPQRRWWPWLLLFALLLALLAGLWWWLLGREEPPLEPLAATEPPVVQEEPRPPVEEPKKPEEPPAPEVPPPAGEPEPEEPPVEEKPEPAPVVPPVPVVKPEPKVEAVAPPKPEPKVEPKPEPKPVPKPEPKPEPKPEPKPEPKPDPVELAHKRIVAAGSNCNTLQQLLKDPEIRQNPTLRAEVEAKLKQQCRQQLIANAKNLCPEERPKELAPELAIVFDASGSMDISLLASKQEIDRAVMMQGMTDIAARVLLGGNPGIDTTGHLYREPKRITAAKQATTAVVQRLPSDVSAGLVLIERCPSSRSMGFFTPAQRGGLLSRLNSIEPVEGTPLADGVAKAGQMLDGVNRESVMVVVSDGEESCHQDPCAVARDLARRKPHLKINVVDIAGTGAGNCLAQATGGRVFNARNAGELAAMTRQAAQDVLPPAHCRP
;
A
#
# COMPACT_ATOMS: atom_id res chain seq x y z
N MET A 1 -15.32 -7.95 -1.69
CA MET A 1 -16.44 -8.34 -2.57
C MET A 1 -17.78 -7.99 -1.93
N LYS A 2 -18.60 -7.20 -2.61
CA LYS A 2 -19.94 -6.82 -2.15
C LYS A 2 -20.99 -7.52 -3.00
N ARG A 3 -22.03 -8.07 -2.36
CA ARG A 3 -23.20 -8.62 -3.06
C ARG A 3 -24.02 -7.47 -3.64
N ILE A 4 -24.25 -7.52 -4.94
CA ILE A 4 -24.96 -6.51 -5.72
C ILE A 4 -26.45 -6.81 -5.70
N THR A 5 -26.80 -8.04 -6.06
CA THR A 5 -28.19 -8.46 -6.15
C THR A 5 -28.29 -9.98 -6.03
N ARG A 6 -29.47 -10.45 -5.68
CA ARG A 6 -29.85 -11.87 -5.61
C ARG A 6 -31.07 -12.02 -6.50
N LEU A 7 -30.90 -12.67 -7.64
CA LEU A 7 -31.94 -12.77 -8.66
C LEU A 7 -32.13 -14.24 -9.05
N SER A 8 -33.39 -14.62 -9.32
CA SER A 8 -33.68 -15.97 -9.77
C SER A 8 -33.20 -16.16 -11.21
N SER A 9 -32.64 -17.33 -11.51
CA SER A 9 -32.33 -17.77 -12.88
C SER A 9 -33.56 -18.24 -13.65
N ALA A 10 -34.72 -18.39 -12.99
CA ALA A 10 -36.01 -18.66 -13.62
C ALA A 10 -36.44 -17.45 -14.47
N GLY A 11 -35.99 -17.41 -15.74
CA GLY A 11 -36.33 -16.38 -16.72
C GLY A 11 -35.13 -15.66 -17.37
N ARG A 12 -33.91 -15.81 -16.83
CA ARG A 12 -32.67 -15.22 -17.39
C ARG A 12 -31.53 -16.24 -17.26
N SER A 13 -30.99 -16.74 -18.38
CA SER A 13 -29.90 -17.74 -18.36
C SER A 13 -28.65 -17.14 -17.71
N ALA A 14 -28.26 -17.67 -16.55
CA ALA A 14 -27.01 -17.32 -15.85
C ALA A 14 -25.96 -18.44 -15.95
N ALA A 15 -26.26 -19.53 -16.68
CA ALA A 15 -25.40 -20.70 -16.81
C ALA A 15 -24.08 -20.35 -17.49
N ASP A 16 -24.13 -19.58 -18.57
CA ASP A 16 -22.95 -19.15 -19.33
C ASP A 16 -22.05 -18.25 -18.47
N ALA A 17 -22.66 -17.38 -17.67
CA ALA A 17 -21.93 -16.54 -16.72
C ALA A 17 -21.22 -17.37 -15.65
N LEU A 18 -21.91 -18.36 -15.07
CA LEU A 18 -21.37 -19.23 -14.03
C LEU A 18 -20.20 -20.09 -14.53
N ALA A 19 -20.29 -20.61 -15.76
CA ALA A 19 -19.25 -21.43 -16.36
C ALA A 19 -18.06 -20.60 -16.86
N GLY A 20 -18.31 -19.43 -17.44
CA GLY A 20 -17.30 -18.65 -18.16
C GLY A 20 -16.59 -17.57 -17.35
N HIS A 21 -17.05 -17.23 -16.13
CA HIS A 21 -16.56 -16.03 -15.43
C HIS A 21 -15.05 -16.05 -15.17
N ALA A 22 -14.51 -17.19 -14.72
CA ALA A 22 -13.10 -17.29 -14.36
C ALA A 22 -12.19 -17.04 -15.58
N GLU A 23 -12.53 -17.64 -16.72
CA GLU A 23 -11.83 -17.49 -17.99
C GLU A 23 -11.97 -16.05 -18.51
N LEU A 24 -13.20 -15.50 -18.51
CA LEU A 24 -13.48 -14.12 -18.91
C LEU A 24 -12.66 -13.12 -18.08
N ALA A 25 -12.69 -13.24 -16.75
CA ALA A 25 -11.97 -12.34 -15.86
C ALA A 25 -10.44 -12.41 -16.06
N ALA A 26 -9.91 -13.59 -16.37
CA ALA A 26 -8.49 -13.77 -16.69
C ALA A 26 -8.10 -13.06 -17.99
N ILE A 27 -8.91 -13.23 -19.06
CA ILE A 27 -8.68 -12.57 -20.36
C ILE A 27 -8.75 -11.04 -20.21
N LEU A 28 -9.82 -10.53 -19.57
CA LEU A 28 -10.02 -9.09 -19.41
C LEU A 28 -8.90 -8.44 -18.59
N ARG A 29 -8.47 -9.03 -17.46
CA ARG A 29 -7.40 -8.47 -16.62
C ARG A 29 -6.04 -8.54 -17.27
N ARG A 30 -5.81 -9.51 -18.16
CA ARG A 30 -4.55 -9.64 -18.90
C ARG A 30 -4.40 -8.58 -19.98
N HIS A 31 -5.49 -8.17 -20.61
CA HIS A 31 -5.45 -7.38 -21.84
C HIS A 31 -6.08 -5.98 -21.76
N LEU A 32 -6.88 -5.69 -20.73
CA LEU A 32 -7.62 -4.43 -20.59
C LEU A 32 -7.39 -3.78 -19.22
N PRO A 33 -7.59 -2.45 -19.11
CA PRO A 33 -7.45 -1.74 -17.85
C PRO A 33 -8.40 -2.26 -16.76
N PRO A 34 -8.07 -2.09 -15.46
CA PRO A 34 -8.91 -2.55 -14.35
C PRO A 34 -10.34 -2.01 -14.38
N SER A 35 -10.54 -0.79 -14.87
CA SER A 35 -11.86 -0.17 -15.03
C SER A 35 -12.76 -0.93 -16.02
N THR A 36 -12.19 -1.46 -17.09
CA THR A 36 -12.88 -2.29 -18.09
C THR A 36 -13.01 -3.74 -17.61
N ALA A 37 -11.98 -4.26 -16.95
CA ALA A 37 -11.99 -5.63 -16.42
C ALA A 37 -12.98 -5.84 -15.26
N ALA A 38 -13.37 -4.77 -14.56
CA ALA A 38 -14.39 -4.79 -13.51
C ALA A 38 -15.82 -4.61 -14.02
N LEU A 39 -16.04 -4.56 -15.35
CA LEU A 39 -17.36 -4.31 -15.94
C LEU A 39 -18.38 -5.41 -15.62
N PHE A 40 -17.95 -6.66 -15.54
CA PHE A 40 -18.85 -7.80 -15.34
C PHE A 40 -18.86 -8.25 -13.88
N ALA A 41 -20.07 -8.40 -13.33
CA ALA A 41 -20.24 -8.95 -11.99
C ALA A 41 -19.93 -10.45 -11.96
N ARG A 42 -19.45 -10.91 -10.80
CA ARG A 42 -19.18 -12.32 -10.55
C ARG A 42 -20.45 -13.06 -10.13
N PRO A 43 -20.89 -14.07 -10.89
CA PRO A 43 -22.00 -14.92 -10.48
C PRO A 43 -21.54 -15.96 -9.46
N ARG A 44 -22.42 -16.27 -8.50
CA ARG A 44 -22.27 -17.37 -7.55
C ARG A 44 -23.60 -18.09 -7.43
N GLN A 45 -23.58 -19.40 -7.63
CA GLN A 45 -24.77 -20.24 -7.43
C GLN A 45 -25.16 -20.22 -5.95
N ALA A 46 -26.43 -19.91 -5.66
CA ALA A 46 -27.04 -20.05 -4.34
C ALA A 46 -28.06 -21.21 -4.36
N GLU A 47 -28.71 -21.44 -3.23
CA GLU A 47 -29.70 -22.51 -3.06
C GLU A 47 -30.88 -22.36 -4.03
N GLY A 48 -31.24 -23.46 -4.72
CA GLY A 48 -32.31 -23.47 -5.73
C GLY A 48 -31.90 -22.79 -7.03
N ASP A 49 -32.87 -22.15 -7.70
CA ASP A 49 -32.69 -21.49 -8.99
C ASP A 49 -32.35 -19.99 -8.81
N VAL A 50 -31.38 -19.70 -7.93
CA VAL A 50 -31.00 -18.33 -7.54
C VAL A 50 -29.51 -18.12 -7.71
N VAL A 51 -29.16 -17.00 -8.37
CA VAL A 51 -27.78 -16.58 -8.56
C VAL A 51 -27.56 -15.27 -7.81
N GLU A 52 -26.48 -15.25 -7.02
CA GLU A 52 -25.99 -14.06 -6.35
C GLU A 52 -24.87 -13.43 -7.17
N TRP A 53 -24.94 -12.12 -7.35
CA TRP A 53 -23.97 -11.36 -8.14
C TRP A 53 -23.10 -10.51 -7.23
N TYR A 54 -21.79 -10.56 -7.43
CA TYR A 54 -20.80 -9.88 -6.60
C TYR A 54 -19.92 -8.95 -7.43
N SER A 55 -19.46 -7.85 -6.83
CA SER A 55 -18.45 -6.97 -7.43
C SER A 55 -17.37 -6.58 -6.44
N ASP A 56 -16.21 -6.25 -6.98
CA ASP A 56 -15.07 -5.65 -6.28
C ASP A 56 -15.14 -4.11 -6.29
N LEU A 57 -16.04 -3.51 -7.08
CA LEU A 57 -16.25 -2.07 -7.11
C LEU A 57 -16.82 -1.56 -5.77
N GLY A 58 -16.24 -0.47 -5.27
CA GLY A 58 -16.74 0.22 -4.07
C GLY A 58 -17.99 1.05 -4.37
N GLY A 59 -18.77 1.33 -3.34
CA GLY A 59 -20.02 2.12 -3.43
C GLY A 59 -21.28 1.30 -3.11
N GLN A 60 -22.42 1.98 -3.07
CA GLN A 60 -23.72 1.32 -2.98
C GLN A 60 -24.23 1.02 -4.39
N PRO A 61 -24.62 -0.23 -4.69
CA PRO A 61 -25.19 -0.54 -6.00
C PRO A 61 -26.53 0.19 -6.15
N VAL A 62 -26.61 1.02 -7.19
CA VAL A 62 -27.85 1.69 -7.61
C VAL A 62 -28.27 1.08 -8.94
N PRO A 63 -29.50 0.54 -9.08
CA PRO A 63 -30.01 0.07 -10.36
C PRO A 63 -29.99 1.19 -11.41
N PHE A 64 -29.65 0.88 -12.66
CA PHE A 64 -29.54 1.89 -13.72
C PHE A 64 -30.84 2.70 -13.92
N ALA A 65 -31.99 2.04 -13.76
CA ALA A 65 -33.31 2.67 -13.87
C ALA A 65 -33.59 3.74 -12.80
N GLU A 66 -32.87 3.70 -11.66
CA GLU A 66 -33.04 4.62 -10.54
C GLU A 66 -32.06 5.81 -10.59
N LEU A 67 -31.16 5.85 -11.58
CA LEU A 67 -30.16 6.90 -11.69
C LEU A 67 -30.74 8.24 -12.16
N ALA A 68 -30.14 9.33 -11.68
CA ALA A 68 -30.45 10.66 -12.20
C ALA A 68 -30.13 10.74 -13.71
N PRO A 69 -30.91 11.47 -14.53
CA PRO A 69 -30.75 11.47 -16.00
C PRO A 69 -29.37 11.86 -16.52
N GLN A 70 -28.62 12.69 -15.77
CA GLN A 70 -27.25 13.07 -16.12
C GLN A 70 -26.26 11.95 -15.79
N GLU A 71 -26.41 11.30 -14.64
CA GLU A 71 -25.57 10.18 -14.20
C GLU A 71 -25.82 8.94 -15.07
N ALA A 72 -27.08 8.65 -15.40
CA ALA A 72 -27.45 7.58 -16.32
C ALA A 72 -26.77 7.75 -17.70
N ARG A 73 -26.71 8.98 -18.23
CA ARG A 73 -25.99 9.27 -19.49
C ARG A 73 -24.49 9.01 -19.36
N GLN A 74 -23.87 9.42 -18.26
CA GLN A 74 -22.46 9.20 -18.01
C GLN A 74 -22.12 7.72 -17.85
N VAL A 75 -22.89 6.98 -17.06
CA VAL A 75 -22.72 5.53 -16.85
C VAL A 75 -22.90 4.77 -18.17
N ARG A 76 -23.87 5.18 -18.99
CA ARG A 76 -24.11 4.61 -20.33
C ARG A 76 -22.93 4.86 -21.27
N GLN A 77 -22.38 6.07 -21.31
CA GLN A 77 -21.21 6.38 -22.12
C GLN A 77 -20.00 5.53 -21.72
N LEU A 78 -19.75 5.39 -20.41
CA LEU A 78 -18.67 4.53 -19.89
C LEU A 78 -18.89 3.05 -20.21
N LEU A 79 -20.14 2.59 -20.21
CA LEU A 79 -20.49 1.22 -20.57
C LEU A 79 -20.17 0.96 -22.04
N GLU A 80 -20.59 1.85 -22.93
CA GLU A 80 -20.35 1.75 -24.37
C GLU A 80 -18.85 1.78 -24.70
N GLU A 81 -18.08 2.66 -24.06
CA GLU A 81 -16.62 2.74 -24.21
C GLU A 81 -15.91 1.43 -23.81
N ARG A 82 -16.33 0.82 -22.70
CA ARG A 82 -15.75 -0.43 -22.19
C ARG A 82 -16.11 -1.62 -23.07
N LEU A 83 -17.37 -1.72 -23.50
CA LEU A 83 -17.82 -2.77 -24.40
C LEU A 83 -17.14 -2.67 -25.78
N ALA A 84 -16.90 -1.45 -26.28
CA ALA A 84 -16.12 -1.24 -27.50
C ALA A 84 -14.68 -1.77 -27.35
N SER A 85 -14.01 -1.46 -26.22
CA SER A 85 -12.66 -1.96 -25.91
C SER A 85 -12.60 -3.50 -25.84
N ILE A 86 -13.63 -4.13 -25.27
CA ILE A 86 -13.76 -5.59 -25.19
C ILE A 86 -13.96 -6.20 -26.58
N THR A 87 -14.77 -5.55 -27.42
CA THR A 87 -15.04 -6.01 -28.79
C THR A 87 -13.78 -5.90 -29.66
N GLU A 88 -13.00 -4.83 -29.51
CA GLU A 88 -11.71 -4.68 -30.18
C GLU A 88 -10.71 -5.76 -29.75
N LEU A 89 -10.67 -6.08 -28.44
CA LEU A 89 -9.85 -7.19 -27.95
C LEU A 89 -10.29 -8.53 -28.58
N ALA A 90 -11.58 -8.81 -28.64
CA ALA A 90 -12.09 -10.03 -29.26
C ALA A 90 -11.65 -10.14 -30.73
N GLY A 91 -11.73 -9.05 -31.50
CA GLY A 91 -11.23 -9.01 -32.89
C GLY A 91 -9.73 -9.29 -33.01
N ARG A 92 -8.91 -8.80 -32.07
CA ARG A 92 -7.46 -9.08 -32.05
C ARG A 92 -7.14 -10.53 -31.70
N LEU A 93 -7.89 -11.14 -30.77
CA LEU A 93 -7.67 -12.53 -30.33
C LEU A 93 -8.13 -13.54 -31.38
N GLU A 94 -9.14 -13.22 -32.19
CA GLU A 94 -9.68 -14.14 -33.21
C GLU A 94 -8.62 -14.61 -34.23
N GLY A 95 -7.61 -13.78 -34.51
CA GLY A 95 -6.49 -14.13 -35.39
C GLY A 95 -5.41 -15.02 -34.76
N GLN A 96 -5.49 -15.34 -33.47
CA GLN A 96 -4.42 -16.01 -32.69
C GLN A 96 -4.62 -17.52 -32.53
N GLY A 97 -5.00 -18.21 -33.62
CA GLY A 97 -5.23 -19.66 -33.61
C GLY A 97 -6.55 -20.07 -32.94
N GLU A 98 -6.71 -21.36 -32.65
CA GLU A 98 -7.97 -21.90 -32.14
C GLU A 98 -8.32 -21.37 -30.74
N GLU A 99 -7.33 -21.28 -29.86
CA GLU A 99 -7.50 -20.74 -28.51
C GLU A 99 -7.92 -19.26 -28.55
N GLY A 100 -7.29 -18.46 -29.41
CA GLY A 100 -7.67 -17.06 -29.61
C GLY A 100 -9.11 -16.88 -30.09
N ARG A 101 -9.59 -17.75 -30.99
CA ARG A 101 -11.00 -17.75 -31.43
C ARG A 101 -11.96 -18.10 -30.30
N ARG A 102 -11.64 -19.09 -29.46
CA ARG A 102 -12.45 -19.44 -28.28
C ARG A 102 -12.55 -18.26 -27.31
N GLN A 103 -11.44 -17.60 -27.03
CA GLN A 103 -11.39 -16.43 -26.14
C GLN A 103 -12.16 -15.24 -26.73
N ALA A 104 -12.04 -15.00 -28.04
CA ALA A 104 -12.80 -13.98 -28.74
C ALA A 104 -14.32 -14.23 -28.65
N GLU A 105 -14.75 -15.48 -28.82
CA GLU A 105 -16.15 -15.88 -28.68
C GLU A 105 -16.67 -15.66 -27.25
N LEU A 106 -15.90 -16.05 -26.23
CA LEU A 106 -16.26 -15.80 -24.83
C LEU A 106 -16.41 -14.30 -24.52
N LEU A 107 -15.52 -13.45 -25.04
CA LEU A 107 -15.62 -11.99 -24.87
C LEU A 107 -16.87 -11.41 -25.55
N ARG A 108 -17.23 -11.91 -26.74
CA ARG A 108 -18.44 -11.51 -27.46
C ARG A 108 -19.70 -11.95 -26.74
N GLN A 109 -19.72 -13.17 -26.21
CA GLN A 109 -20.82 -13.69 -25.41
C GLN A 109 -20.99 -12.86 -24.14
N ALA A 110 -19.90 -12.57 -23.42
CA ALA A 110 -19.94 -11.75 -22.22
C ALA A 110 -20.45 -10.33 -22.47
N ALA A 111 -20.16 -9.74 -23.64
CA ALA A 111 -20.69 -8.43 -24.01
C ALA A 111 -22.22 -8.41 -24.19
N ARG A 112 -22.89 -9.57 -24.19
CA ARG A 112 -24.35 -9.66 -24.28
C ARG A 112 -25.00 -9.75 -22.91
N TYR A 113 -26.07 -8.99 -22.69
CA TYR A 113 -26.86 -9.00 -21.47
C TYR A 113 -28.31 -8.58 -21.80
N PRO A 114 -29.32 -9.10 -21.08
CA PRO A 114 -30.70 -9.15 -21.57
C PRO A 114 -31.46 -7.81 -21.57
N ASP A 115 -31.23 -6.93 -20.60
CA ASP A 115 -31.93 -5.64 -20.47
C ASP A 115 -31.18 -4.67 -19.54
N THR A 116 -31.68 -3.44 -19.42
CA THR A 116 -31.07 -2.41 -18.53
C THR A 116 -31.34 -2.66 -17.05
N ASP A 117 -32.23 -3.57 -16.67
CA ASP A 117 -32.49 -3.89 -15.25
C ASP A 117 -31.39 -4.80 -14.66
N THR A 118 -30.53 -5.35 -15.52
CA THR A 118 -29.31 -6.07 -15.11
C THR A 118 -28.08 -5.16 -15.02
N LEU A 119 -28.23 -3.86 -15.28
CA LEU A 119 -27.19 -2.85 -15.18
C LEU A 119 -27.27 -2.09 -13.85
N TYR A 120 -26.12 -1.95 -13.19
CA TYR A 120 -25.98 -1.22 -11.94
C TYR A 120 -24.87 -0.17 -12.06
N ALA A 121 -24.97 0.90 -11.27
CA ALA A 121 -23.88 1.84 -11.06
C ALA A 121 -23.33 1.72 -9.64
N LEU A 122 -22.00 1.72 -9.53
CA LEU A 122 -21.28 1.79 -8.27
C LEU A 122 -20.27 2.94 -8.36
N ASN A 123 -20.49 4.02 -7.60
CA ASN A 123 -19.67 5.24 -7.66
C ASN A 123 -19.49 5.76 -9.11
N GLY A 124 -20.58 5.80 -9.90
CA GLY A 124 -20.56 6.22 -11.31
C GLY A 124 -19.92 5.23 -12.29
N GLN A 125 -19.55 4.01 -11.85
CA GLN A 125 -18.99 2.96 -12.70
C GLN A 125 -20.08 1.97 -13.14
N PRO A 126 -20.20 1.62 -14.43
CA PRO A 126 -21.15 0.60 -14.90
C PRO A 126 -20.73 -0.80 -14.44
N LEU A 127 -21.71 -1.62 -14.05
CA LEU A 127 -21.56 -3.02 -13.71
C LEU A 127 -22.70 -3.85 -14.32
N VAL A 128 -22.34 -4.85 -15.13
CA VAL A 128 -23.28 -5.74 -15.83
C VAL A 128 -23.45 -7.05 -15.05
N THR A 129 -24.69 -7.39 -14.74
CA THR A 129 -25.11 -8.72 -14.27
C THR A 129 -25.82 -9.48 -15.39
N PHE A 130 -25.95 -10.80 -15.27
CA PHE A 130 -26.57 -11.67 -16.31
C PHE A 130 -25.93 -11.52 -17.70
N TRP A 131 -24.62 -11.35 -17.74
CA TRP A 131 -23.87 -11.35 -18.99
C TRP A 131 -23.80 -12.77 -19.58
N GLY A 132 -23.62 -12.90 -20.90
CA GLY A 132 -23.51 -14.20 -21.58
C GLY A 132 -24.83 -14.81 -22.08
N GLY A 133 -25.99 -14.37 -21.58
CA GLY A 133 -27.28 -15.07 -21.78
C GLY A 133 -28.40 -14.31 -22.50
N GLY A 134 -28.10 -13.24 -23.26
CA GLY A 134 -29.12 -12.39 -23.91
C GLY A 134 -28.65 -11.69 -25.19
N GLU A 135 -29.40 -10.69 -25.67
CA GLU A 135 -29.04 -9.77 -26.76
C GLU A 135 -28.85 -8.36 -26.14
N PRO A 136 -27.80 -7.59 -26.45
CA PRO A 136 -27.62 -6.25 -25.87
C PRO A 136 -28.86 -5.36 -26.12
N PRO A 137 -29.31 -4.55 -25.14
CA PRO A 137 -30.46 -3.67 -25.33
C PRO A 137 -30.20 -2.68 -26.48
N ALA A 138 -31.19 -2.50 -27.35
CA ALA A 138 -31.08 -1.60 -28.49
C ALA A 138 -30.73 -0.16 -28.04
N PRO A 139 -29.87 0.56 -28.79
CA PRO A 139 -29.60 1.97 -28.53
C PRO A 139 -30.92 2.76 -28.55
N PRO A 140 -31.05 3.83 -27.73
CA PRO A 140 -32.28 4.60 -27.71
C PRO A 140 -32.41 5.29 -29.06
N LEU A 141 -33.54 5.09 -29.73
CA LEU A 141 -33.82 5.81 -30.97
C LEU A 141 -33.72 7.31 -30.66
N PRO A 142 -33.02 8.10 -31.51
CA PRO A 142 -32.93 9.54 -31.30
C PRO A 142 -34.35 10.13 -31.24
N PRO A 143 -34.61 11.11 -30.35
CA PRO A 143 -35.92 11.75 -30.31
C PRO A 143 -36.21 12.31 -31.70
N PRO A 144 -37.43 12.14 -32.23
CA PRO A 144 -37.79 12.75 -33.50
C PRO A 144 -37.53 14.26 -33.39
N ALA A 145 -36.72 14.79 -34.31
CA ALA A 145 -36.38 16.20 -34.37
C ALA A 145 -37.69 17.01 -34.34
N ALA A 146 -37.81 17.88 -33.34
CA ALA A 146 -38.95 18.75 -33.17
C ALA A 146 -39.05 19.71 -34.36
N ALA A 147 -39.87 19.35 -35.34
CA ALA A 147 -40.43 20.29 -36.30
C ALA A 147 -41.74 20.82 -35.70
N GLY A 148 -41.73 22.13 -35.38
CA GLY A 148 -42.87 23.04 -35.39
C GLY A 148 -44.21 22.58 -34.80
N LEU A 149 -44.57 23.20 -33.66
CA LEU A 149 -45.96 23.44 -33.22
C LEU A 149 -46.85 24.00 -34.36
N PRO A 150 -48.21 23.84 -34.35
CA PRO A 150 -49.05 24.20 -33.19
C PRO A 150 -50.35 23.41 -32.94
N GLY A 151 -50.85 23.53 -31.70
CA GLY A 151 -52.29 23.68 -31.42
C GLY A 151 -53.08 22.46 -30.92
N PRO A 152 -54.20 22.66 -30.20
CA PRO A 152 -54.49 21.97 -28.95
C PRO A 152 -55.71 21.04 -28.98
N ALA A 153 -55.82 20.12 -27.99
CA ALA A 153 -57.01 19.89 -27.14
C ALA A 153 -56.97 18.51 -26.42
N PRO A 154 -57.65 18.37 -25.26
CA PRO A 154 -57.44 17.30 -24.27
C PRO A 154 -58.54 16.21 -24.32
N LEU A 155 -58.36 15.12 -23.54
CA LEU A 155 -59.34 14.10 -23.07
C LEU A 155 -58.61 12.72 -23.07
N ALA A 156 -58.73 11.79 -22.12
CA ALA A 156 -59.57 11.66 -20.94
C ALA A 156 -58.93 10.61 -20.01
N ALA A 157 -59.27 10.69 -18.73
CA ALA A 157 -59.07 9.63 -17.75
C ALA A 157 -60.03 8.45 -17.99
N ALA A 158 -59.54 7.22 -17.81
CA ALA A 158 -60.26 6.02 -17.36
C ALA A 158 -59.19 4.94 -17.15
N GLY A 159 -59.03 4.27 -16.00
CA GLY A 159 -60.06 3.68 -15.17
C GLY A 159 -60.36 2.27 -15.69
N GLY A 160 -59.83 1.23 -15.03
CA GLY A 160 -60.16 -0.15 -15.40
C GLY A 160 -59.28 -1.21 -14.74
N ALA A 161 -59.71 -1.65 -13.56
CA ALA A 161 -59.19 -2.83 -12.88
C ALA A 161 -59.89 -4.12 -13.36
N ALA A 162 -59.07 -5.15 -13.62
CA ALA A 162 -59.34 -6.61 -13.50
C ALA A 162 -60.44 -7.24 -14.42
N PRO A 163 -60.60 -8.59 -14.51
CA PRO A 163 -59.86 -9.69 -13.83
C PRO A 163 -59.50 -10.94 -14.69
N LEU A 164 -58.67 -11.79 -14.09
CA LEU A 164 -58.70 -13.27 -14.03
C LEU A 164 -59.12 -14.09 -15.26
N LEU A 165 -58.18 -14.88 -15.80
CA LEU A 165 -58.47 -16.20 -16.35
C LEU A 165 -57.52 -17.23 -15.75
N ALA A 166 -58.12 -18.18 -15.03
CA ALA A 166 -57.51 -19.38 -14.48
C ALA A 166 -57.25 -20.40 -15.60
N ALA A 167 -56.06 -20.99 -15.62
CA ALA A 167 -55.71 -22.12 -16.47
C ALA A 167 -55.32 -23.34 -15.62
N ALA A 168 -55.75 -24.50 -16.11
CA ALA A 168 -55.97 -25.75 -15.41
C ALA A 168 -54.70 -26.48 -14.90
N ALA A 169 -54.85 -27.21 -13.80
CA ALA A 169 -53.85 -28.11 -13.23
C ALA A 169 -53.82 -29.48 -13.92
N PRO A 170 -52.65 -30.12 -14.10
CA PRO A 170 -52.57 -31.52 -14.49
C PRO A 170 -52.49 -32.45 -13.27
N GLN A 171 -53.28 -33.54 -13.29
CA GLN A 171 -53.24 -34.61 -12.30
C GLN A 171 -51.88 -35.34 -12.33
N ARG A 172 -51.10 -35.21 -11.25
CA ARG A 172 -49.80 -35.88 -11.10
C ARG A 172 -49.96 -37.14 -10.25
N ARG A 173 -49.75 -38.30 -10.87
CA ARG A 173 -49.78 -39.63 -10.23
C ARG A 173 -48.66 -39.74 -9.17
N TRP A 174 -49.04 -39.81 -7.90
CA TRP A 174 -48.16 -39.88 -6.72
C TRP A 174 -47.51 -41.25 -6.44
N TRP A 175 -47.85 -42.30 -7.21
CA TRP A 175 -47.39 -43.65 -6.91
C TRP A 175 -45.88 -43.95 -7.09
N PRO A 176 -45.10 -43.31 -7.99
CA PRO A 176 -43.68 -43.63 -8.12
C PRO A 176 -42.84 -43.17 -6.92
N TRP A 177 -43.32 -42.17 -6.16
CA TRP A 177 -42.66 -41.70 -4.94
C TRP A 177 -42.83 -42.66 -3.76
N LEU A 178 -43.94 -43.42 -3.71
CA LEU A 178 -44.15 -44.45 -2.69
C LEU A 178 -43.21 -45.67 -2.89
N LEU A 179 -42.93 -46.04 -4.14
CA LEU A 179 -41.97 -47.12 -4.44
C LEU A 179 -40.53 -46.74 -4.06
N LEU A 180 -40.12 -45.49 -4.33
CA LEU A 180 -38.81 -44.99 -3.92
C LEU A 180 -38.67 -44.90 -2.40
N PHE A 181 -39.72 -44.48 -1.70
CA PHE A 181 -39.72 -44.43 -0.23
C PHE A 181 -39.66 -45.84 0.41
N ALA A 182 -40.36 -46.81 -0.17
CA ALA A 182 -40.28 -48.21 0.28
C ALA A 182 -38.88 -48.82 0.05
N LEU A 183 -38.25 -48.52 -1.09
CA LEU A 183 -36.87 -48.95 -1.38
C LEU A 183 -35.87 -48.35 -0.38
N LEU A 184 -36.02 -47.07 -0.06
CA LEU A 184 -35.17 -46.38 0.92
C LEU A 184 -35.30 -47.01 2.32
N LEU A 185 -36.53 -47.31 2.77
CA LEU A 185 -36.75 -47.97 4.05
C LEU A 185 -36.14 -49.38 4.10
N ALA A 186 -36.20 -50.14 3.01
CA ALA A 186 -35.58 -51.46 2.93
C ALA A 186 -34.04 -51.38 3.02
N LEU A 187 -33.42 -50.38 2.38
CA LEU A 187 -31.97 -50.16 2.46
C LEU A 187 -31.55 -49.72 3.87
N LEU A 188 -32.31 -48.84 4.52
CA LEU A 188 -32.05 -48.41 5.89
C LEU A 188 -32.21 -49.56 6.89
N ALA A 189 -33.21 -50.44 6.70
CA ALA A 189 -33.37 -51.64 7.53
C ALA A 189 -32.21 -52.64 7.34
N GLY A 190 -31.74 -52.83 6.10
CA GLY A 190 -30.56 -53.65 5.83
C GLY A 190 -29.28 -53.10 6.46
N LEU A 191 -29.09 -51.78 6.40
CA LEU A 191 -27.96 -51.10 7.04
C LEU A 191 -28.02 -51.21 8.56
N TRP A 192 -29.22 -51.07 9.15
CA TRP A 192 -29.45 -51.23 10.59
C TRP A 192 -29.14 -52.67 11.04
N TRP A 193 -29.60 -53.67 10.28
CA TRP A 193 -29.32 -55.08 10.56
C TRP A 193 -27.82 -55.39 10.52
N TRP A 194 -27.10 -54.82 9.54
CA TRP A 194 -25.65 -54.99 9.41
C TRP A 194 -24.86 -54.37 10.57
N LEU A 195 -25.33 -53.23 11.10
CA LEU A 195 -24.68 -52.53 12.21
C LEU A 195 -24.91 -53.19 13.58
N LEU A 196 -26.09 -53.80 13.80
CA LEU A 196 -26.41 -54.46 15.07
C LEU A 196 -26.07 -55.97 15.10
N GLY A 197 -25.81 -56.59 13.94
CA GLY A 197 -25.51 -58.03 13.83
C GLY A 197 -24.04 -58.43 14.07
N ARG A 198 -23.20 -57.54 14.59
CA ARG A 198 -21.82 -57.88 14.98
C ARG A 198 -21.76 -58.22 16.47
N GLU A 199 -22.07 -59.48 16.79
CA GLU A 199 -21.72 -60.07 18.08
C GLU A 199 -20.20 -60.27 18.17
N GLU A 200 -19.57 -59.71 19.21
CA GLU A 200 -18.18 -60.03 19.58
C GLU A 200 -18.11 -61.46 20.15
N PRO A 201 -17.09 -62.27 19.81
CA PRO A 201 -16.92 -63.57 20.42
C PRO A 201 -16.51 -63.43 21.90
N PRO A 202 -17.03 -64.28 22.80
CA PRO A 202 -16.70 -64.21 24.21
C PRO A 202 -15.26 -64.71 24.45
N LEU A 203 -14.52 -63.98 25.27
CA LEU A 203 -13.20 -64.37 25.78
C LEU A 203 -13.34 -65.57 26.72
N GLU A 204 -12.70 -66.69 26.38
CA GLU A 204 -12.52 -67.83 27.29
C GLU A 204 -11.48 -67.49 28.39
N PRO A 205 -11.72 -67.86 29.66
CA PRO A 205 -10.73 -67.73 30.71
C PRO A 205 -9.74 -68.91 30.68
N LEU A 206 -8.48 -68.63 30.37
CA LEU A 206 -7.40 -69.62 30.51
C LEU A 206 -7.16 -69.95 31.98
N ALA A 207 -7.33 -71.24 32.28
CA ALA A 207 -7.12 -71.85 33.58
C ALA A 207 -5.65 -71.78 34.03
N ALA A 208 -5.48 -71.66 35.34
CA ALA A 208 -4.21 -71.75 36.03
C ALA A 208 -3.54 -73.11 35.81
N THR A 209 -2.28 -73.07 35.34
CA THR A 209 -1.34 -74.19 35.42
C THR A 209 -0.13 -73.75 36.25
N GLU A 210 0.21 -74.61 37.20
CA GLU A 210 1.26 -74.48 38.22
C GLU A 210 2.66 -74.21 37.65
N PRO A 211 3.59 -73.61 38.43
CA PRO A 211 4.95 -73.34 37.97
C PRO A 211 5.86 -74.57 38.10
N PRO A 212 6.67 -74.92 37.09
CA PRO A 212 7.86 -75.73 37.30
C PRO A 212 9.12 -74.86 37.44
N VAL A 213 9.75 -75.01 38.60
CA VAL A 213 11.20 -75.11 38.86
C VAL A 213 12.15 -74.21 38.05
N VAL A 214 12.69 -73.23 38.76
CA VAL A 214 13.90 -72.45 38.43
C VAL A 214 15.12 -73.36 38.33
N GLN A 215 15.82 -73.33 37.20
CA GLN A 215 17.24 -73.68 37.11
C GLN A 215 18.04 -72.40 36.87
N GLU A 216 18.97 -72.13 37.78
CA GLU A 216 19.97 -71.06 37.68
C GLU A 216 21.02 -71.41 36.62
N GLU A 217 21.32 -70.47 35.73
CA GLU A 217 22.61 -70.35 35.05
C GLU A 217 23.29 -69.03 35.43
N PRO A 218 24.64 -68.98 35.50
CA PRO A 218 25.36 -68.04 36.34
C PRO A 218 25.65 -66.70 35.67
N ARG A 219 25.59 -65.63 36.48
CA ARG A 219 26.02 -64.26 36.14
C ARG A 219 27.54 -64.17 35.94
N PRO A 220 28.04 -63.37 34.98
CA PRO A 220 29.36 -62.75 35.09
C PRO A 220 29.30 -61.50 36.00
N PRO A 221 30.43 -61.08 36.59
CA PRO A 221 30.44 -60.22 37.77
C PRO A 221 30.25 -58.74 37.46
N VAL A 222 29.67 -58.07 38.44
CA VAL A 222 29.46 -56.62 38.55
C VAL A 222 30.79 -55.93 38.87
N GLU A 223 31.13 -54.89 38.11
CA GLU A 223 32.10 -53.86 38.53
C GLU A 223 31.37 -52.55 38.89
N GLU A 224 31.86 -51.92 39.96
CA GLU A 224 31.32 -50.73 40.63
C GLU A 224 31.29 -49.44 39.77
N PRO A 225 30.41 -48.49 40.11
CA PRO A 225 30.27 -47.23 39.38
C PRO A 225 31.38 -46.24 39.76
N LYS A 226 32.22 -45.86 38.78
CA LYS A 226 33.10 -44.69 38.90
C LYS A 226 32.37 -43.41 38.44
N LYS A 227 32.59 -42.38 39.26
CA LYS A 227 32.28 -40.94 39.16
C LYS A 227 32.17 -40.37 37.74
N PRO A 228 31.23 -39.44 37.45
CA PRO A 228 31.14 -38.77 36.15
C PRO A 228 32.36 -37.88 35.92
N GLU A 229 33.09 -38.14 34.83
CA GLU A 229 34.09 -37.24 34.27
C GLU A 229 33.42 -36.29 33.24
N GLU A 230 33.90 -35.06 33.23
CA GLU A 230 33.44 -33.91 32.45
C GLU A 230 33.65 -34.13 30.93
N PRO A 231 32.76 -33.65 30.04
CA PRO A 231 32.95 -33.82 28.59
C PRO A 231 34.16 -33.01 28.09
N PRO A 232 34.97 -33.53 27.14
CA PRO A 232 36.14 -32.81 26.66
C PRO A 232 35.75 -31.61 25.79
N ALA A 233 36.53 -30.53 25.92
CA ALA A 233 36.51 -29.39 25.01
C ALA A 233 36.85 -29.84 23.57
N PRO A 234 36.29 -29.20 22.53
CA PRO A 234 36.57 -29.56 21.14
C PRO A 234 38.04 -29.32 20.79
N GLU A 235 38.67 -30.34 20.18
CA GLU A 235 40.03 -30.28 19.64
C GLU A 235 40.13 -29.22 18.52
N VAL A 236 41.12 -28.35 18.65
CA VAL A 236 41.54 -27.38 17.63
C VAL A 236 42.42 -28.12 16.62
N PRO A 237 42.16 -28.06 15.30
CA PRO A 237 43.06 -28.64 14.30
C PRO A 237 44.41 -27.88 14.27
N PRO A 238 45.53 -28.54 13.93
CA PRO A 238 46.87 -27.95 13.97
C PRO A 238 47.04 -26.82 12.94
N PRO A 239 47.94 -25.84 13.19
CA PRO A 239 48.21 -24.77 12.23
C PRO A 239 48.96 -25.34 11.03
N ALA A 240 48.33 -25.29 9.86
CA ALA A 240 49.04 -25.42 8.60
C ALA A 240 49.86 -24.14 8.37
N GLY A 241 51.12 -24.34 7.93
CA GLY A 241 52.17 -23.34 7.91
C GLY A 241 51.93 -22.11 7.06
N GLU A 242 52.71 -21.09 7.39
CA GLU A 242 52.90 -19.86 6.60
C GLU A 242 53.15 -20.19 5.12
N PRO A 243 52.38 -19.58 4.20
CA PRO A 243 52.88 -19.29 2.87
C PRO A 243 53.65 -17.96 2.91
N GLU A 244 54.94 -18.03 2.55
CA GLU A 244 55.69 -16.90 1.99
C GLU A 244 54.92 -16.29 0.79
N PRO A 245 55.09 -15.00 0.51
CA PRO A 245 54.19 -14.24 -0.35
C PRO A 245 54.36 -14.62 -1.82
N GLU A 246 53.30 -15.21 -2.42
CA GLU A 246 53.17 -15.25 -3.87
C GLU A 246 52.72 -13.87 -4.39
N GLU A 247 53.45 -13.38 -5.38
CA GLU A 247 53.27 -12.09 -6.05
C GLU A 247 51.86 -11.97 -6.66
N PRO A 248 51.26 -10.75 -6.66
CA PRO A 248 49.95 -10.54 -7.26
C PRO A 248 50.01 -10.77 -8.78
N PRO A 249 48.91 -11.25 -9.40
CA PRO A 249 48.80 -11.22 -10.85
C PRO A 249 48.82 -9.76 -11.31
N VAL A 250 49.65 -9.48 -12.30
CA VAL A 250 49.66 -8.21 -13.04
C VAL A 250 48.30 -8.06 -13.72
N GLU A 251 47.42 -7.25 -13.14
CA GLU A 251 46.22 -6.77 -13.80
C GLU A 251 46.59 -5.52 -14.60
N GLU A 252 46.39 -5.58 -15.91
CA GLU A 252 46.64 -4.49 -16.84
C GLU A 252 45.87 -3.23 -16.46
N LYS A 253 46.62 -2.15 -16.33
CA LYS A 253 46.15 -0.77 -16.21
C LYS A 253 45.22 -0.44 -17.39
N PRO A 254 43.99 0.06 -17.18
CA PRO A 254 43.25 0.67 -18.28
C PRO A 254 43.97 1.97 -18.69
N GLU A 255 44.39 2.02 -19.96
CA GLU A 255 44.87 3.25 -20.60
C GLU A 255 43.83 4.37 -20.47
N PRO A 256 44.26 5.62 -20.23
CA PRO A 256 43.37 6.76 -20.28
C PRO A 256 42.92 7.01 -21.73
N ALA A 257 41.60 7.04 -21.95
CA ALA A 257 41.03 7.51 -23.20
C ALA A 257 41.52 8.94 -23.52
N PRO A 258 41.85 9.23 -24.79
CA PRO A 258 42.49 10.49 -25.17
C PRO A 258 41.51 11.67 -25.05
N VAL A 259 41.99 12.72 -24.39
CA VAL A 259 41.37 14.05 -24.37
C VAL A 259 41.39 14.59 -25.80
N VAL A 260 40.21 14.67 -26.41
CA VAL A 260 40.00 15.33 -27.70
C VAL A 260 40.02 16.84 -27.46
N PRO A 261 40.84 17.62 -28.21
CA PRO A 261 40.92 19.07 -28.06
C PRO A 261 39.68 19.75 -28.66
N PRO A 262 39.15 20.83 -28.07
CA PRO A 262 38.06 21.58 -28.68
C PRO A 262 38.55 22.42 -29.86
N VAL A 263 37.94 22.18 -31.02
CA VAL A 263 38.05 23.00 -32.24
C VAL A 263 37.15 24.26 -32.09
N PRO A 264 37.57 25.43 -32.60
CA PRO A 264 36.97 26.73 -32.28
C PRO A 264 35.97 27.20 -33.33
N VAL A 265 34.89 27.89 -32.94
CA VAL A 265 34.06 28.67 -33.88
C VAL A 265 33.52 29.96 -33.24
N VAL A 266 34.15 31.08 -33.64
CA VAL A 266 33.59 32.38 -34.05
C VAL A 266 32.86 33.26 -33.02
N LYS A 267 33.59 34.30 -32.59
CA LYS A 267 33.07 35.64 -32.27
C LYS A 267 33.39 36.58 -33.45
N PRO A 268 32.57 37.59 -33.77
CA PRO A 268 32.84 38.50 -34.88
C PRO A 268 33.84 39.63 -34.51
N GLU A 269 34.69 39.98 -35.47
CA GLU A 269 35.53 41.19 -35.58
C GLU A 269 34.68 42.43 -36.02
N PRO A 270 35.24 43.66 -36.22
CA PRO A 270 36.32 44.38 -35.53
C PRO A 270 35.97 45.88 -35.25
N LYS A 271 36.81 46.59 -34.48
CA LYS A 271 37.51 47.81 -34.97
C LYS A 271 38.55 48.32 -33.96
N VAL A 272 39.73 48.57 -34.52
CA VAL A 272 40.96 49.07 -33.90
C VAL A 272 41.19 50.49 -34.39
N GLU A 273 41.64 51.36 -33.50
CA GLU A 273 42.57 52.49 -33.71
C GLU A 273 42.97 52.95 -32.30
N ALA A 274 44.21 53.26 -31.93
CA ALA A 274 45.55 53.07 -32.44
C ALA A 274 46.48 53.32 -31.22
N VAL A 275 47.68 52.74 -31.26
CA VAL A 275 48.70 52.69 -30.19
C VAL A 275 49.61 53.92 -30.20
N ALA A 276 50.04 54.40 -29.03
CA ALA A 276 51.41 54.91 -28.81
C ALA A 276 51.79 54.92 -27.29
N PRO A 277 52.95 54.37 -26.88
CA PRO A 277 53.49 54.38 -25.51
C PRO A 277 54.73 55.33 -25.39
N PRO A 278 55.57 55.31 -24.31
CA PRO A 278 55.35 55.42 -22.85
C PRO A 278 56.33 56.44 -22.16
N LYS A 279 56.38 56.39 -20.81
CA LYS A 279 57.56 56.64 -19.91
C LYS A 279 57.65 58.03 -19.21
N PRO A 280 58.35 58.16 -18.05
CA PRO A 280 58.09 57.56 -16.73
C PRO A 280 58.04 58.59 -15.56
N GLU A 281 57.69 58.09 -14.36
CA GLU A 281 57.89 58.70 -13.04
C GLU A 281 59.33 59.22 -12.79
N PRO A 282 59.56 60.08 -11.78
CA PRO A 282 60.10 59.49 -10.55
C PRO A 282 59.80 60.20 -9.21
N LYS A 283 59.75 59.34 -8.17
CA LYS A 283 60.38 59.41 -6.83
C LYS A 283 59.99 60.47 -5.80
N VAL A 284 59.91 59.91 -4.58
CA VAL A 284 59.61 60.45 -3.25
C VAL A 284 60.88 60.97 -2.56
N GLU A 285 60.64 61.88 -1.59
CA GLU A 285 61.40 62.22 -0.36
C GLU A 285 61.90 63.68 -0.29
N PRO A 286 62.11 64.28 0.91
CA PRO A 286 61.46 64.08 2.22
C PRO A 286 61.10 65.40 2.95
N LYS A 287 60.50 65.23 4.14
CA LYS A 287 60.07 66.19 5.19
C LYS A 287 61.04 67.36 5.49
N PRO A 288 60.53 68.52 5.95
CA PRO A 288 60.92 68.99 7.30
C PRO A 288 59.78 69.63 8.12
N GLU A 289 59.89 69.54 9.45
CA GLU A 289 59.18 70.34 10.48
C GLU A 289 60.07 71.53 10.94
N PRO A 290 59.68 72.42 11.89
CA PRO A 290 58.51 73.32 11.93
C PRO A 290 58.85 74.78 12.41
N LYS A 291 57.81 75.65 12.46
CA LYS A 291 57.63 76.96 13.19
C LYS A 291 58.11 78.27 12.50
N PRO A 292 57.60 79.48 12.86
CA PRO A 292 56.38 79.85 13.59
C PRO A 292 55.48 80.94 12.90
N VAL A 293 54.25 81.02 13.43
CA VAL A 293 53.14 82.01 13.36
C VAL A 293 53.48 83.45 12.93
N PRO A 294 52.57 84.13 12.19
CA PRO A 294 51.82 85.26 12.77
C PRO A 294 50.29 85.19 12.54
N LYS A 295 49.54 85.50 13.63
CA LYS A 295 48.15 86.03 13.64
C LYS A 295 48.13 87.47 13.07
N PRO A 296 46.98 88.17 12.89
CA PRO A 296 45.56 87.80 12.95
C PRO A 296 44.79 88.32 11.69
N GLU A 297 43.50 88.07 11.46
CA GLU A 297 42.36 88.88 11.93
C GLU A 297 41.00 88.33 11.39
N PRO A 298 39.85 88.73 11.97
CA PRO A 298 38.73 87.85 12.26
C PRO A 298 37.59 87.91 11.24
N LYS A 299 36.85 86.80 11.11
CA LYS A 299 35.55 86.72 10.43
C LYS A 299 34.61 85.79 11.23
N PRO A 300 33.29 85.98 11.11
CA PRO A 300 32.36 86.12 12.24
C PRO A 300 31.89 84.78 12.82
N GLU A 301 31.43 84.82 14.06
CA GLU A 301 30.76 83.71 14.75
C GLU A 301 29.62 83.11 13.90
N PRO A 302 29.64 81.80 13.61
CA PRO A 302 28.49 81.10 13.08
C PRO A 302 27.48 80.84 14.21
N LYS A 303 26.19 81.06 13.90
CA LYS A 303 25.04 80.72 14.74
C LYS A 303 25.12 79.28 15.27
N PRO A 304 24.56 78.99 16.46
CA PRO A 304 24.56 77.64 17.02
C PRO A 304 23.88 76.66 16.06
N GLU A 305 24.57 75.57 15.71
CA GLU A 305 23.96 74.43 15.04
C GLU A 305 22.87 73.83 15.95
N PRO A 306 21.69 73.48 15.41
CA PRO A 306 20.67 72.77 16.18
C PRO A 306 21.24 71.41 16.60
N LYS A 307 21.09 71.07 17.89
CA LYS A 307 21.44 69.75 18.44
C LYS A 307 20.88 68.64 17.54
N PRO A 308 21.67 67.60 17.22
CA PRO A 308 21.16 66.42 16.52
C PRO A 308 19.98 65.84 17.31
N GLU A 309 18.83 65.63 16.65
CA GLU A 309 17.74 64.85 17.22
C GLU A 309 18.28 63.46 17.61
N PRO A 310 17.91 62.94 18.80
CA PRO A 310 18.34 61.62 19.22
C PRO A 310 17.87 60.58 18.20
N LYS A 311 18.82 59.79 17.67
CA LYS A 311 18.49 58.66 16.79
C LYS A 311 17.50 57.75 17.51
N PRO A 312 16.44 57.26 16.86
CA PRO A 312 15.45 56.37 17.48
C PRO A 312 16.15 55.16 18.11
N ASP A 313 15.67 54.74 19.29
CA ASP A 313 16.16 53.53 19.95
C ASP A 313 15.99 52.32 19.01
N PRO A 314 17.07 51.57 18.70
CA PRO A 314 17.01 50.38 17.86
C PRO A 314 15.95 49.36 18.32
N VAL A 315 15.73 49.23 19.63
CA VAL A 315 14.72 48.30 20.20
C VAL A 315 13.30 48.78 19.88
N GLU A 316 13.04 50.09 19.95
CA GLU A 316 11.75 50.66 19.59
C GLU A 316 11.47 50.52 18.10
N LEU A 317 12.51 50.70 17.26
CA LEU A 317 12.40 50.49 15.81
C LEU A 317 12.12 49.02 15.47
N ALA A 318 12.79 48.08 16.14
CA ALA A 318 12.53 46.65 15.98
C ALA A 318 11.09 46.30 16.39
N HIS A 319 10.60 46.81 17.52
CA HIS A 319 9.21 46.59 17.95
C HIS A 319 8.20 47.17 16.94
N LYS A 320 8.44 48.36 16.38
CA LYS A 320 7.62 48.92 15.29
C LYS A 320 7.60 48.01 14.06
N ARG A 321 8.72 47.39 13.68
CA ARG A 321 8.78 46.44 12.56
C ARG A 321 7.99 45.16 12.86
N ILE A 322 8.02 44.66 14.10
CA ILE A 322 7.22 43.52 14.56
C ILE A 322 5.73 43.82 14.51
N VAL A 323 5.32 45.01 14.97
CA VAL A 323 3.92 45.46 14.90
C VAL A 323 3.48 45.63 13.45
N ALA A 324 4.31 46.28 12.61
CA ALA A 324 4.01 46.50 11.20
C ALA A 324 3.92 45.21 10.38
N ALA A 325 4.67 44.16 10.75
CA ALA A 325 4.58 42.85 10.11
C ALA A 325 3.19 42.23 10.26
N GLY A 326 2.42 42.58 11.30
CA GLY A 326 1.05 42.11 11.50
C GLY A 326 0.97 40.58 11.47
N SER A 327 0.14 40.05 10.55
CA SER A 327 -0.04 38.61 10.29
C SER A 327 0.75 38.10 9.08
N ASN A 328 1.71 38.86 8.58
CA ASN A 328 2.54 38.43 7.45
C ASN A 328 3.63 37.47 7.92
N CYS A 329 3.39 36.18 7.71
CA CYS A 329 4.26 35.10 8.16
C CYS A 329 5.67 35.14 7.58
N ASN A 330 5.82 35.56 6.32
CA ASN A 330 7.14 35.68 5.69
C ASN A 330 7.95 36.81 6.32
N THR A 331 7.30 37.95 6.59
CA THR A 331 7.94 39.08 7.26
C THR A 331 8.34 38.72 8.70
N LEU A 332 7.46 38.06 9.46
CA LEU A 332 7.77 37.59 10.81
C LEU A 332 8.93 36.57 10.82
N GLN A 333 9.02 35.68 9.83
CA GLN A 333 10.15 34.75 9.69
C GLN A 333 11.46 35.46 9.32
N GLN A 334 11.41 36.50 8.49
CA GLN A 334 12.59 37.32 8.19
C GLN A 334 13.08 38.09 9.43
N LEU A 335 12.15 38.60 10.24
CA LEU A 335 12.46 39.28 11.50
C LEU A 335 13.20 38.37 12.50
N LEU A 336 12.91 37.07 12.54
CA LEU A 336 13.66 36.11 13.36
C LEU A 336 15.13 35.96 12.96
N LYS A 337 15.48 36.29 11.71
CA LYS A 337 16.85 36.27 11.21
C LYS A 337 17.58 37.59 11.45
N ASP A 338 16.86 38.64 11.85
CA ASP A 338 17.43 39.96 12.14
C ASP A 338 18.34 39.87 13.40
N PRO A 339 19.59 40.35 13.34
CA PRO A 339 20.52 40.32 14.48
C PRO A 339 19.96 40.99 15.74
N GLU A 340 19.21 42.09 15.60
CA GLU A 340 18.67 42.87 16.72
C GLU A 340 17.61 42.07 17.48
N ILE A 341 16.75 41.38 16.74
CA ILE A 341 15.70 40.51 17.31
C ILE A 341 16.32 39.22 17.84
N ARG A 342 17.28 38.62 17.13
CA ARG A 342 17.93 37.37 17.55
C ARG A 342 18.71 37.52 18.85
N GLN A 343 19.32 38.68 19.08
CA GLN A 343 20.08 38.98 20.31
C GLN A 343 19.18 39.41 21.48
N ASN A 344 17.94 39.83 21.21
CA ASN A 344 17.01 40.29 22.24
C ASN A 344 15.93 39.23 22.55
N PRO A 345 15.97 38.56 23.72
CA PRO A 345 15.10 37.44 24.03
C PRO A 345 13.61 37.82 24.13
N THR A 346 13.27 39.04 24.56
CA THR A 346 11.86 39.47 24.66
C THR A 346 11.25 39.74 23.29
N LEU A 347 11.95 40.48 22.42
CA LEU A 347 11.49 40.72 21.05
C LEU A 347 11.39 39.42 20.26
N ARG A 348 12.36 38.51 20.43
CA ARG A 348 12.32 37.18 19.82
C ARG A 348 11.09 36.38 20.25
N ALA A 349 10.82 36.34 21.56
CA ALA A 349 9.65 35.64 22.10
C ALA A 349 8.33 36.22 21.57
N GLU A 350 8.25 37.55 21.38
CA GLU A 350 7.07 38.21 20.79
C GLU A 350 6.82 37.76 19.34
N VAL A 351 7.87 37.74 18.51
CA VAL A 351 7.78 37.28 17.11
C VAL A 351 7.42 35.80 17.03
N GLU A 352 8.06 34.96 17.86
CA GLU A 352 7.75 33.53 17.95
C GLU A 352 6.30 33.27 18.37
N ALA A 353 5.78 34.06 19.32
CA ALA A 353 4.37 33.97 19.75
C ALA A 353 3.39 34.35 18.62
N LYS A 354 3.65 35.45 17.91
CA LYS A 354 2.84 35.86 16.74
C LYS A 354 2.85 34.80 15.64
N LEU A 355 4.03 34.25 15.34
CA LEU A 355 4.19 33.16 14.37
C LEU A 355 3.41 31.90 14.78
N LYS A 356 3.48 31.51 16.05
CA LYS A 356 2.74 30.35 16.58
C LYS A 356 1.22 30.56 16.50
N GLN A 357 0.76 31.79 16.71
CA GLN A 357 -0.67 32.11 16.71
C GLN A 357 -1.26 32.27 15.30
N GLN A 358 -0.54 32.94 14.40
CA GLN A 358 -1.08 33.36 13.10
C GLN A 358 -0.53 32.59 11.91
N CYS A 359 0.61 31.91 12.07
CA CYS A 359 1.37 31.33 10.95
C CYS A 359 1.65 29.84 11.11
N ARG A 360 0.95 29.18 12.04
CA ARG A 360 1.20 27.78 12.41
C ARG A 360 1.18 26.84 11.22
N GLN A 361 0.17 26.94 10.36
CA GLN A 361 0.02 26.11 9.18
C GLN A 361 1.20 26.26 8.21
N GLN A 362 1.64 27.51 7.97
CA GLN A 362 2.77 27.79 7.10
C GLN A 362 4.11 27.36 7.71
N LEU A 363 4.27 27.46 9.03
CA LEU A 363 5.43 26.95 9.74
C LEU A 363 5.55 25.43 9.60
N ILE A 364 4.45 24.70 9.79
CA ILE A 364 4.42 23.24 9.62
C ILE A 364 4.77 22.88 8.17
N ALA A 365 4.13 23.54 7.19
CA ALA A 365 4.36 23.28 5.78
C ALA A 365 5.81 23.59 5.33
N ASN A 366 6.45 24.59 5.93
CA ASN A 366 7.82 24.99 5.61
C ASN A 366 8.89 24.18 6.36
N ALA A 367 8.56 23.58 7.50
CA ALA A 367 9.52 22.85 8.34
C ALA A 367 10.22 21.70 7.61
N LYS A 368 9.52 21.06 6.65
CA LYS A 368 10.09 20.00 5.79
C LYS A 368 11.23 20.48 4.89
N ASN A 369 11.31 21.78 4.60
CA ASN A 369 12.35 22.37 3.76
C ASN A 369 13.58 22.82 4.57
N LEU A 370 13.49 22.80 5.91
CA LEU A 370 14.60 23.14 6.79
C LEU A 370 15.48 21.91 7.04
N CYS A 371 16.78 22.14 7.16
CA CYS A 371 17.70 21.12 7.61
C CYS A 371 17.47 20.77 9.10
N PRO A 372 17.73 19.52 9.51
CA PRO A 372 17.47 19.05 10.88
C PRO A 372 18.03 19.95 11.99
N GLU A 373 19.21 20.54 11.77
CA GLU A 373 19.90 21.41 12.73
C GLU A 373 19.23 22.79 12.90
N GLU A 374 18.53 23.25 11.86
CA GLU A 374 17.84 24.54 11.81
C GLU A 374 16.35 24.42 12.17
N ARG A 375 15.83 23.19 12.20
CA ARG A 375 14.41 22.92 12.40
C ARG A 375 14.06 23.03 13.89
N PRO A 376 12.99 23.78 14.25
CA PRO A 376 12.47 23.76 15.62
C PRO A 376 12.03 22.34 16.02
N LYS A 377 12.40 21.88 17.21
CA LYS A 377 12.12 20.51 17.69
C LYS A 377 10.62 20.20 17.74
N GLU A 378 9.80 21.22 17.94
CA GLU A 378 8.34 21.12 18.00
C GLU A 378 7.71 20.89 16.61
N LEU A 379 8.45 21.17 15.54
CA LEU A 379 8.04 21.00 14.15
C LEU A 379 8.79 19.87 13.44
N ALA A 380 9.74 19.22 14.13
CA ALA A 380 10.41 18.03 13.63
C ALA A 380 9.37 16.94 13.31
N PRO A 381 9.39 16.37 12.09
CA PRO A 381 8.37 15.42 11.70
C PRO A 381 8.55 14.09 12.44
N GLU A 382 7.48 13.31 12.44
CA GLU A 382 7.45 12.00 13.08
C GLU A 382 7.16 10.90 12.05
N LEU A 383 7.78 9.74 12.23
CA LEU A 383 7.51 8.56 11.42
C LEU A 383 6.81 7.49 12.28
N ALA A 384 5.81 6.81 11.75
CA ALA A 384 5.39 5.51 12.28
C ALA A 384 5.43 4.48 11.17
N ILE A 385 6.02 3.33 11.47
CA ILE A 385 6.06 2.20 10.55
C ILE A 385 5.04 1.18 11.04
N VAL A 386 4.05 0.88 10.21
CA VAL A 386 3.14 -0.25 10.38
C VAL A 386 3.68 -1.36 9.51
N PHE A 387 4.24 -2.39 10.14
CA PHE A 387 4.97 -3.44 9.47
C PHE A 387 4.16 -4.74 9.51
N ASP A 388 3.86 -5.27 8.33
CA ASP A 388 3.22 -6.55 8.18
C ASP A 388 4.20 -7.69 8.44
N ALA A 389 3.85 -8.50 9.43
CA ALA A 389 4.53 -9.71 9.82
C ALA A 389 3.55 -10.89 9.77
N SER A 390 2.55 -10.82 8.90
CA SER A 390 1.61 -11.91 8.66
C SER A 390 2.29 -13.12 8.01
N GLY A 391 1.67 -14.31 8.06
CA GLY A 391 2.22 -15.55 7.51
C GLY A 391 2.51 -15.48 6.01
N SER A 392 1.76 -14.68 5.25
CA SER A 392 2.01 -14.45 3.82
C SER A 392 3.36 -13.75 3.55
N MET A 393 3.90 -13.04 4.54
CA MET A 393 5.21 -12.42 4.43
C MET A 393 6.37 -13.44 4.46
N ASP A 394 6.11 -14.69 4.89
CA ASP A 394 7.12 -15.76 4.81
C ASP A 394 7.31 -16.31 3.38
N ILE A 395 6.44 -15.92 2.45
CA ILE A 395 6.51 -16.32 1.05
C ILE A 395 7.61 -15.53 0.32
N SER A 396 8.25 -16.17 -0.65
CA SER A 396 9.25 -15.60 -1.54
C SER A 396 8.66 -14.43 -2.34
N LEU A 397 9.43 -13.35 -2.50
CA LEU A 397 9.11 -12.28 -3.45
C LEU A 397 9.07 -12.76 -4.90
N LEU A 398 9.71 -13.89 -5.18
CA LEU A 398 9.79 -14.49 -6.51
C LEU A 398 8.66 -15.48 -6.79
N ALA A 399 7.80 -15.76 -5.80
CA ALA A 399 6.68 -16.68 -5.98
C ALA A 399 5.60 -16.04 -6.86
N SER A 400 5.25 -16.69 -7.96
CA SER A 400 4.15 -16.28 -8.81
C SER A 400 2.81 -16.58 -8.15
N LYS A 401 1.78 -15.83 -8.54
CA LYS A 401 0.42 -16.06 -8.04
C LYS A 401 -0.10 -17.47 -8.34
N GLN A 402 0.26 -18.04 -9.50
CA GLN A 402 -0.13 -19.41 -9.87
C GLN A 402 0.51 -20.46 -8.96
N GLU A 403 1.76 -20.26 -8.56
CA GLU A 403 2.46 -21.15 -7.62
C GLU A 403 1.82 -21.08 -6.23
N ILE A 404 1.48 -19.86 -5.77
CA ILE A 404 0.77 -19.65 -4.50
C ILE A 404 -0.60 -20.32 -4.53
N ASP A 405 -1.40 -20.08 -5.56
CA ASP A 405 -2.75 -20.66 -5.71
C ASP A 405 -2.69 -22.20 -5.77
N ARG A 406 -1.69 -22.76 -6.47
CA ARG A 406 -1.47 -24.21 -6.55
C ARG A 406 -1.03 -24.80 -5.22
N ALA A 407 -0.17 -24.13 -4.47
CA ALA A 407 0.26 -24.56 -3.14
C ALA A 407 -0.92 -24.57 -2.15
N VAL A 408 -1.76 -23.53 -2.15
CA VAL A 408 -2.97 -23.44 -1.33
C VAL A 408 -3.98 -24.55 -1.70
N MET A 409 -4.17 -24.80 -2.99
CA MET A 409 -5.04 -25.87 -3.48
C MET A 409 -4.53 -27.26 -3.05
N MET A 410 -3.22 -27.50 -3.17
CA MET A 410 -2.59 -28.76 -2.78
C MET A 410 -2.60 -28.95 -1.27
N GLN A 411 -2.35 -27.91 -0.46
CA GLN A 411 -2.49 -27.96 1.00
C GLN A 411 -3.89 -28.39 1.42
N GLY A 412 -4.93 -27.83 0.79
CA GLY A 412 -6.32 -28.23 1.05
C GLY A 412 -6.60 -29.70 0.69
N MET A 413 -5.99 -30.23 -0.37
CA MET A 413 -6.13 -31.64 -0.76
C MET A 413 -5.28 -32.58 0.09
N THR A 414 -4.07 -32.19 0.50
CA THR A 414 -3.21 -32.99 1.37
C THR A 414 -3.77 -33.08 2.78
N ASP A 415 -4.39 -32.02 3.31
CA ASP A 415 -5.05 -32.08 4.62
C ASP A 415 -6.25 -33.03 4.65
N ILE A 416 -6.99 -33.12 3.53
CA ILE A 416 -8.10 -34.07 3.38
C ILE A 416 -7.57 -35.50 3.12
N ALA A 417 -6.60 -35.65 2.22
CA ALA A 417 -6.04 -36.96 1.88
C ALA A 417 -5.22 -37.58 3.03
N ALA A 418 -4.46 -36.77 3.77
CA ALA A 418 -3.74 -37.21 4.97
C ALA A 418 -4.69 -37.58 6.12
N ARG A 419 -5.81 -36.86 6.28
CA ARG A 419 -6.85 -37.22 7.27
C ARG A 419 -7.67 -38.46 6.91
N VAL A 420 -7.87 -38.73 5.63
CA VAL A 420 -8.82 -39.78 5.19
C VAL A 420 -8.12 -41.08 4.77
N LEU A 421 -6.90 -41.05 4.21
CA LEU A 421 -6.38 -42.21 3.47
C LEU A 421 -5.09 -42.84 4.00
N LEU A 422 -4.12 -42.08 4.53
CA LEU A 422 -2.73 -42.58 4.51
C LEU A 422 -1.99 -42.80 5.83
N GLY A 423 -2.45 -42.32 6.99
CA GLY A 423 -1.80 -42.63 8.27
C GLY A 423 -0.25 -42.51 8.30
N GLY A 424 0.35 -41.64 7.48
CA GLY A 424 1.80 -41.65 7.26
C GLY A 424 2.37 -40.46 6.45
N ASN A 425 3.50 -39.96 6.98
CA ASN A 425 4.57 -39.07 6.50
C ASN A 425 4.35 -38.08 5.32
N PRO A 426 4.49 -36.75 5.55
CA PRO A 426 4.57 -35.75 4.50
C PRO A 426 5.99 -35.68 3.94
N GLY A 427 6.27 -36.40 2.85
CA GLY A 427 7.64 -36.59 2.34
C GLY A 427 7.97 -35.96 0.99
N ILE A 428 7.07 -35.21 0.35
CA ILE A 428 7.39 -34.49 -0.89
C ILE A 428 7.28 -32.98 -0.63
N ASP A 429 8.41 -32.31 -0.46
CA ASP A 429 8.50 -30.86 -0.33
C ASP A 429 8.23 -30.19 -1.69
N THR A 430 6.96 -30.08 -2.06
CA THR A 430 6.51 -29.27 -3.21
C THR A 430 6.46 -27.77 -2.88
N THR A 431 6.87 -27.37 -1.68
CA THR A 431 6.74 -26.02 -1.11
C THR A 431 8.06 -25.25 -1.04
N GLY A 432 9.21 -25.91 -1.21
CA GLY A 432 10.54 -25.28 -1.09
C GLY A 432 10.75 -24.05 -1.98
N HIS A 433 10.06 -23.97 -3.13
CA HIS A 433 10.12 -22.78 -3.99
C HIS A 433 9.31 -21.58 -3.49
N LEU A 434 8.27 -21.81 -2.68
CA LEU A 434 7.45 -20.74 -2.09
C LEU A 434 8.16 -20.06 -0.91
N TYR A 435 8.99 -20.78 -0.16
CA TYR A 435 9.61 -20.28 1.07
C TYR A 435 11.11 -19.99 0.90
N ARG A 436 11.58 -19.84 -0.33
CA ARG A 436 12.98 -19.48 -0.63
C ARG A 436 13.24 -17.98 -0.52
N GLU A 437 14.47 -17.63 -0.18
CA GLU A 437 14.92 -16.25 -0.21
C GLU A 437 14.98 -15.68 -1.66
N PRO A 438 14.79 -14.37 -1.85
CA PRO A 438 14.41 -13.39 -0.82
C PRO A 438 12.92 -13.50 -0.45
N LYS A 439 12.63 -13.70 0.84
CA LYS A 439 11.26 -13.65 1.37
C LYS A 439 10.75 -12.22 1.42
N ARG A 440 9.42 -12.03 1.35
CA ARG A 440 8.78 -10.71 1.50
C ARG A 440 9.19 -10.06 2.83
N ILE A 441 9.15 -10.81 3.92
CA ILE A 441 9.57 -10.35 5.25
C ILE A 441 11.03 -9.91 5.27
N THR A 442 11.93 -10.70 4.68
CA THR A 442 13.37 -10.42 4.67
C THR A 442 13.66 -9.13 3.91
N ALA A 443 13.08 -8.98 2.72
CA ALA A 443 13.24 -7.78 1.92
C ALA A 443 12.56 -6.54 2.54
N ALA A 444 11.38 -6.70 3.14
CA ALA A 444 10.68 -5.61 3.83
C ALA A 444 11.47 -5.11 5.04
N LYS A 445 12.05 -6.02 5.84
CA LYS A 445 12.96 -5.67 6.94
C LYS A 445 14.15 -4.87 6.43
N GLN A 446 14.83 -5.36 5.39
CA GLN A 446 15.99 -4.67 4.82
C GLN A 446 15.64 -3.27 4.30
N ALA A 447 14.52 -3.15 3.57
CA ALA A 447 14.02 -1.86 3.06
C ALA A 447 13.70 -0.88 4.20
N THR A 448 13.03 -1.36 5.25
CA THR A 448 12.64 -0.55 6.41
C THR A 448 13.86 -0.14 7.24
N THR A 449 14.79 -1.06 7.48
CA THR A 449 16.08 -0.77 8.14
C THR A 449 16.85 0.32 7.40
N ALA A 450 16.89 0.26 6.07
CA ALA A 450 17.56 1.27 5.24
C ALA A 450 16.91 2.67 5.33
N VAL A 451 15.61 2.76 5.61
CA VAL A 451 14.92 4.02 5.91
C VAL A 451 15.28 4.51 7.31
N VAL A 452 15.17 3.64 8.33
CA VAL A 452 15.44 4.00 9.73
C VAL A 452 16.88 4.51 9.90
N GLN A 453 17.85 3.89 9.23
CA GLN A 453 19.25 4.33 9.25
C GLN A 453 19.47 5.73 8.65
N ARG A 454 18.62 6.15 7.71
CA ARG A 454 18.70 7.46 7.03
C ARG A 454 17.87 8.55 7.69
N LEU A 455 17.12 8.22 8.75
CA LEU A 455 16.34 9.23 9.45
C LEU A 455 17.27 10.29 10.05
N PRO A 456 16.91 11.58 9.93
CA PRO A 456 17.72 12.66 10.49
C PRO A 456 17.74 12.61 12.02
N SER A 457 18.66 13.34 12.64
CA SER A 457 18.91 13.31 14.08
C SER A 457 17.79 13.91 14.94
N ASP A 458 16.78 14.55 14.34
CA ASP A 458 15.64 15.17 15.00
C ASP A 458 14.33 14.38 14.84
N VAL A 459 14.31 13.33 14.03
CA VAL A 459 13.09 12.53 13.75
C VAL A 459 13.01 11.31 14.65
N SER A 460 11.90 11.21 15.38
CA SER A 460 11.50 10.03 16.15
C SER A 460 10.65 9.09 15.29
N ALA A 461 10.74 7.79 15.57
CA ALA A 461 10.08 6.76 14.80
C ALA A 461 9.33 5.75 15.67
N GLY A 462 8.07 5.47 15.35
CA GLY A 462 7.28 4.40 15.94
C GLY A 462 7.31 3.12 15.11
N LEU A 463 7.09 1.99 15.77
CA LEU A 463 6.92 0.69 15.10
C LEU A 463 5.68 -0.03 15.65
N VAL A 464 4.83 -0.48 14.75
CA VAL A 464 3.67 -1.32 15.03
C VAL A 464 3.75 -2.55 14.13
N LEU A 465 3.56 -3.73 14.71
CA LEU A 465 3.59 -5.01 14.00
C LEU A 465 2.17 -5.55 13.81
N ILE A 466 1.88 -5.95 12.59
CA ILE A 466 0.67 -6.68 12.23
C ILE A 466 1.05 -8.17 12.21
N GLU A 467 0.67 -8.90 13.26
CA GLU A 467 1.13 -10.29 13.47
C GLU A 467 -0.04 -11.27 13.69
N ARG A 468 -1.02 -10.92 14.53
CA ARG A 468 -2.09 -11.85 14.92
C ARG A 468 -3.41 -11.15 15.25
N CYS A 469 -4.52 -11.71 14.77
CA CYS A 469 -5.85 -11.24 15.18
C CYS A 469 -6.10 -11.51 16.68
N PRO A 470 -6.86 -10.65 17.38
CA PRO A 470 -7.61 -9.50 16.85
C PRO A 470 -6.86 -8.17 16.88
N SER A 471 -5.61 -8.12 17.36
CA SER A 471 -4.92 -6.86 17.64
C SER A 471 -3.46 -6.87 17.24
N SER A 472 -3.02 -5.79 16.61
CA SER A 472 -1.61 -5.51 16.31
C SER A 472 -0.79 -5.23 17.58
N ARG A 473 0.54 -5.32 17.49
CA ARG A 473 1.46 -5.10 18.61
C ARG A 473 2.23 -3.79 18.42
N SER A 474 2.11 -2.89 19.39
CA SER A 474 2.98 -1.71 19.47
C SER A 474 4.36 -2.13 19.98
N MET A 475 5.41 -1.81 19.23
CA MET A 475 6.80 -2.03 19.65
C MET A 475 7.40 -0.81 20.34
N GLY A 476 6.70 0.31 20.33
CA GLY A 476 7.09 1.56 20.99
C GLY A 476 7.38 2.69 20.01
N PHE A 477 7.67 3.86 20.59
CA PHE A 477 8.09 5.08 19.89
C PHE A 477 9.52 5.42 20.31
N PHE A 478 10.41 5.51 19.34
CA PHE A 478 11.85 5.58 19.53
C PHE A 478 12.37 6.95 19.17
N THR A 479 13.01 7.58 20.15
CA THR A 479 13.78 8.82 19.91
C THR A 479 15.01 8.55 19.04
N PRO A 480 15.65 9.59 18.47
CA PRO A 480 16.89 9.44 17.73
C PRO A 480 17.99 8.66 18.48
N ALA A 481 18.11 8.86 19.80
CA ALA A 481 19.05 8.14 20.66
C ALA A 481 18.73 6.64 20.80
N GLN A 482 17.47 6.24 20.61
CA GLN A 482 17.00 4.86 20.75
C GLN A 482 16.93 4.11 19.41
N ARG A 483 17.47 4.69 18.33
CA ARG A 483 17.42 4.13 16.97
C ARG A 483 18.02 2.73 16.86
N GLY A 484 19.10 2.44 17.60
CA GLY A 484 19.67 1.09 17.69
C GLY A 484 18.67 0.05 18.24
N GLY A 485 17.85 0.44 19.21
CA GLY A 485 16.79 -0.42 19.76
C GLY A 485 15.66 -0.68 18.76
N LEU A 486 15.27 0.33 17.96
CA LEU A 486 14.33 0.15 16.86
C LEU A 486 14.85 -0.84 15.81
N LEU A 487 16.12 -0.70 15.41
CA LEU A 487 16.76 -1.59 14.44
C LEU A 487 16.83 -3.05 14.94
N SER A 488 17.17 -3.25 16.22
CA SER A 488 17.18 -4.57 16.85
C SER A 488 15.78 -5.22 16.84
N ARG A 489 14.73 -4.44 17.13
CA ARG A 489 13.34 -4.90 17.08
C ARG A 489 12.91 -5.25 15.66
N LEU A 490 13.26 -4.45 14.66
CA LEU A 490 12.95 -4.74 13.25
C LEU A 490 13.60 -6.05 12.79
N ASN A 491 14.86 -6.28 13.15
CA ASN A 491 15.58 -7.47 12.71
C ASN A 491 15.03 -8.77 13.33
N SER A 492 14.45 -8.69 14.53
CA SER A 492 13.89 -9.84 15.28
C SER A 492 12.43 -10.19 14.96
N ILE A 493 11.78 -9.50 14.02
CA ILE A 493 10.40 -9.79 13.62
C ILE A 493 10.32 -11.18 12.97
N GLU A 494 9.35 -12.01 13.33
CA GLU A 494 9.10 -13.28 12.65
C GLU A 494 7.67 -13.29 12.09
N PRO A 495 7.42 -13.98 10.96
CA PRO A 495 6.07 -14.10 10.43
C PRO A 495 5.13 -14.88 11.37
N VAL A 496 3.91 -14.40 11.54
CA VAL A 496 2.85 -14.97 12.39
C VAL A 496 1.51 -14.89 11.66
N GLU A 497 0.54 -15.75 11.96
CA GLU A 497 -0.76 -15.74 11.29
C GLU A 497 -1.69 -14.58 11.73
N GLY A 498 -2.07 -13.73 10.77
CA GLY A 498 -3.14 -12.72 10.88
C GLY A 498 -2.74 -11.30 10.49
N THR A 499 -3.72 -10.51 10.03
CA THR A 499 -3.50 -9.18 9.45
C THR A 499 -4.43 -8.10 10.05
N PRO A 500 -4.30 -7.76 11.36
CA PRO A 500 -5.06 -6.67 12.02
C PRO A 500 -4.60 -5.26 11.56
N LEU A 501 -4.71 -4.98 10.27
CA LEU A 501 -4.27 -3.74 9.63
C LEU A 501 -4.99 -2.49 10.19
N ALA A 502 -6.31 -2.55 10.41
CA ALA A 502 -7.11 -1.45 10.93
C ALA A 502 -6.66 -1.04 12.34
N ASP A 503 -6.46 -2.02 13.23
CA ASP A 503 -5.93 -1.79 14.57
C ASP A 503 -4.47 -1.30 14.53
N GLY A 504 -3.65 -1.83 13.61
CA GLY A 504 -2.27 -1.39 13.39
C GLY A 504 -2.17 0.09 13.00
N VAL A 505 -2.98 0.49 12.01
CA VAL A 505 -3.10 1.89 11.57
C VAL A 505 -3.65 2.76 12.69
N ALA A 506 -4.63 2.29 13.46
CA ALA A 506 -5.17 3.03 14.60
C ALA A 506 -4.11 3.29 15.66
N LYS A 507 -3.34 2.27 16.06
CA LYS A 507 -2.27 2.39 17.06
C LYS A 507 -1.13 3.28 16.58
N ALA A 508 -0.69 3.14 15.33
CA ALA A 508 0.32 4.04 14.77
C ALA A 508 -0.19 5.49 14.74
N GLY A 509 -1.47 5.71 14.41
CA GLY A 509 -2.09 7.03 14.46
C GLY A 509 -2.14 7.64 15.87
N GLN A 510 -2.23 6.83 16.92
CA GLN A 510 -2.15 7.29 18.32
C GLN A 510 -0.74 7.72 18.72
N MET A 511 0.30 7.15 18.13
CA MET A 511 1.69 7.51 18.41
C MET A 511 2.11 8.84 17.77
N LEU A 512 1.54 9.14 16.61
CA LEU A 512 1.88 10.33 15.82
C LEU A 512 1.07 11.54 16.30
N ASP A 513 1.64 12.73 16.28
CA ASP A 513 0.89 13.97 16.53
C ASP A 513 -0.06 14.28 15.35
N GLY A 514 0.48 14.55 14.16
CA GLY A 514 -0.25 14.81 12.92
C GLY A 514 -1.18 16.04 12.93
N VAL A 515 -1.11 16.90 13.95
CA VAL A 515 -1.93 18.11 14.11
C VAL A 515 -1.07 19.37 14.14
N ASN A 516 0.06 19.30 14.82
CA ASN A 516 0.93 20.39 15.19
C ASN A 516 2.28 20.35 14.47
N ARG A 517 2.56 19.25 13.77
CA ARG A 517 3.76 18.94 13.00
C ARG A 517 3.39 17.95 11.91
N GLU A 518 4.21 17.85 10.86
CA GLU A 518 4.05 16.81 9.84
C GLU A 518 4.31 15.43 10.45
N SER A 519 3.45 14.47 10.14
CA SER A 519 3.62 13.08 10.57
C SER A 519 3.40 12.16 9.38
N VAL A 520 4.27 11.17 9.23
CA VAL A 520 4.17 10.19 8.14
C VAL A 520 4.01 8.81 8.74
N MET A 521 3.03 8.07 8.24
CA MET A 521 2.87 6.65 8.52
C MET A 521 3.23 5.88 7.26
N VAL A 522 4.19 4.96 7.37
CA VAL A 522 4.52 4.03 6.28
C VAL A 522 3.96 2.67 6.63
N VAL A 523 2.98 2.22 5.86
CA VAL A 523 2.39 0.88 5.97
C VAL A 523 3.09 -0.02 4.97
N VAL A 524 3.77 -1.06 5.42
CA VAL A 524 4.40 -2.07 4.58
C VAL A 524 3.62 -3.35 4.73
N SER A 525 2.85 -3.75 3.71
CA SER A 525 1.95 -4.91 3.77
C SER A 525 1.87 -5.64 2.44
N ASP A 526 1.55 -6.94 2.52
CA ASP A 526 1.37 -7.81 1.36
C ASP A 526 -0.07 -8.34 1.20
N GLY A 527 -1.02 -7.90 2.04
CA GLY A 527 -2.35 -8.49 2.08
C GLY A 527 -3.47 -7.61 2.62
N GLU A 528 -4.71 -8.08 2.43
CA GLU A 528 -5.92 -7.45 2.95
C GLU A 528 -6.10 -7.72 4.45
N GLU A 529 -6.88 -6.86 5.11
CA GLU A 529 -7.30 -7.04 6.49
C GLU A 529 -8.02 -8.38 6.69
N SER A 530 -7.54 -9.19 7.64
CA SER A 530 -8.10 -10.52 7.93
C SER A 530 -8.82 -10.62 9.28
N CYS A 531 -8.87 -9.54 10.08
CA CYS A 531 -9.57 -9.50 11.37
C CYS A 531 -10.93 -8.79 11.32
N HIS A 532 -11.53 -8.67 10.13
CA HIS A 532 -12.90 -8.17 9.90
C HIS A 532 -13.17 -6.71 10.33
N GLN A 533 -12.14 -5.87 10.36
CA GLN A 533 -12.27 -4.43 10.60
C GLN A 533 -12.22 -3.62 9.29
N ASP A 534 -12.58 -2.34 9.34
CA ASP A 534 -12.48 -1.43 8.19
C ASP A 534 -11.27 -0.49 8.36
N PRO A 535 -10.10 -0.81 7.76
CA PRO A 535 -8.92 0.02 7.86
C PRO A 535 -9.12 1.38 7.15
N CYS A 536 -9.99 1.45 6.13
CA CYS A 536 -10.32 2.69 5.43
C CYS A 536 -11.16 3.64 6.28
N ALA A 537 -12.06 3.12 7.12
CA ALA A 537 -12.79 3.93 8.11
C ALA A 537 -11.83 4.56 9.12
N VAL A 538 -10.86 3.78 9.62
CA VAL A 538 -9.83 4.27 10.55
C VAL A 538 -9.00 5.38 9.90
N ALA A 539 -8.51 5.19 8.67
CA ALA A 539 -7.72 6.22 7.98
C ALA A 539 -8.50 7.50 7.71
N ARG A 540 -9.77 7.43 7.30
CA ARG A 540 -10.63 8.61 7.14
C ARG A 540 -10.84 9.35 8.45
N ASP A 541 -10.93 8.63 9.56
CA ASP A 541 -11.08 9.23 10.87
C ASP A 541 -9.78 9.88 11.37
N LEU A 542 -8.63 9.25 11.13
CA LEU A 542 -7.33 9.86 11.38
C LEU A 542 -7.13 11.12 10.53
N ALA A 543 -7.47 11.10 9.24
CA ALA A 543 -7.36 12.26 8.35
C ALA A 543 -8.14 13.48 8.86
N ARG A 544 -9.35 13.27 9.40
CA ARG A 544 -10.16 14.36 9.99
C ARG A 544 -9.54 14.93 11.26
N ARG A 545 -8.96 14.08 12.12
CA ARG A 545 -8.40 14.48 13.41
C ARG A 545 -6.98 15.02 13.31
N LYS A 546 -6.23 14.60 12.28
CA LYS A 546 -4.79 14.84 12.10
C LYS A 546 -4.53 15.32 10.67
N PRO A 547 -4.75 16.62 10.38
CA PRO A 547 -4.67 17.16 9.02
C PRO A 547 -3.25 17.14 8.41
N HIS A 548 -2.21 16.97 9.22
CA HIS A 548 -0.81 16.88 8.80
C HIS A 548 -0.27 15.45 8.84
N LEU A 549 -1.15 14.45 9.03
CA LEU A 549 -0.80 13.04 8.90
C LEU A 549 -0.92 12.59 7.45
N LYS A 550 0.13 12.00 6.89
CA LYS A 550 0.09 11.29 5.61
C LYS A 550 0.35 9.81 5.83
N ILE A 551 -0.49 8.95 5.24
CA ILE A 551 -0.27 7.51 5.23
C ILE A 551 0.23 7.11 3.84
N ASN A 552 1.44 6.59 3.75
CA ASN A 552 1.99 6.01 2.54
C ASN A 552 1.97 4.49 2.66
N VAL A 553 1.55 3.81 1.59
CA VAL A 553 1.40 2.34 1.58
C VAL A 553 2.41 1.76 0.61
N VAL A 554 3.15 0.76 1.06
CA VAL A 554 4.05 -0.06 0.26
C VAL A 554 3.40 -1.43 0.12
N ASP A 555 2.78 -1.67 -1.03
CA ASP A 555 2.10 -2.91 -1.37
C ASP A 555 3.07 -3.86 -2.07
N ILE A 556 3.42 -4.94 -1.37
CA ILE A 556 4.41 -5.93 -1.83
C ILE A 556 3.78 -6.94 -2.80
N ALA A 557 2.48 -7.22 -2.66
CA ALA A 557 1.79 -8.24 -3.47
C ALA A 557 0.97 -7.63 -4.62
N GLY A 558 0.84 -6.30 -4.68
CA GLY A 558 0.03 -5.59 -5.67
C GLY A 558 -1.46 -5.93 -5.55
N THR A 559 -1.91 -6.22 -4.33
CA THR A 559 -3.31 -6.57 -4.04
C THR A 559 -4.22 -5.34 -4.09
N GLY A 560 -3.64 -4.16 -3.92
CA GLY A 560 -4.37 -2.91 -3.68
C GLY A 560 -4.94 -2.80 -2.28
N ALA A 561 -4.60 -3.73 -1.39
CA ALA A 561 -4.97 -3.71 0.01
C ALA A 561 -4.44 -2.43 0.68
N GLY A 562 -5.30 -1.72 1.40
CA GLY A 562 -4.91 -0.49 2.07
C GLY A 562 -4.71 0.73 1.17
N ASN A 563 -4.99 0.67 -0.15
CA ASN A 563 -4.91 1.84 -1.04
C ASN A 563 -5.74 3.04 -0.54
N CYS A 564 -6.87 2.74 0.10
CA CYS A 564 -7.73 3.73 0.72
C CYS A 564 -7.06 4.51 1.86
N LEU A 565 -6.07 3.92 2.55
CA LEU A 565 -5.33 4.57 3.64
C LEU A 565 -4.58 5.79 3.12
N ALA A 566 -3.88 5.60 2.00
CA ALA A 566 -3.18 6.66 1.30
C ALA A 566 -4.16 7.71 0.75
N GLN A 567 -5.21 7.28 0.06
CA GLN A 567 -6.21 8.21 -0.51
C GLN A 567 -6.89 9.07 0.56
N ALA A 568 -7.21 8.50 1.72
CA ALA A 568 -7.90 9.22 2.80
C ALA A 568 -7.06 10.36 3.40
N THR A 569 -5.74 10.25 3.36
CA THR A 569 -4.79 11.20 3.98
C THR A 569 -4.00 12.03 2.98
N GLY A 570 -4.26 11.86 1.67
CA GLY A 570 -3.46 12.49 0.62
C GLY A 570 -2.04 11.93 0.48
N GLY A 571 -1.80 10.72 1.00
CA GLY A 571 -0.56 9.97 0.79
C GLY A 571 -0.55 9.20 -0.53
N ARG A 572 0.40 8.29 -0.68
CA ARG A 572 0.66 7.55 -1.93
C ARG A 572 0.78 6.05 -1.71
N VAL A 573 0.42 5.30 -2.74
CA VAL A 573 0.64 3.85 -2.83
C VAL A 573 1.86 3.59 -3.71
N PHE A 574 2.73 2.71 -3.24
CA PHE A 574 3.92 2.27 -3.93
C PHE A 574 3.87 0.75 -4.08
N ASN A 575 3.95 0.27 -5.32
CA ASN A 575 3.98 -1.16 -5.59
C ASN A 575 5.43 -1.59 -5.80
N ALA A 576 5.82 -2.72 -5.21
CA ALA A 576 7.15 -3.29 -5.39
C ALA A 576 7.05 -4.74 -5.87
N ARG A 577 7.83 -5.10 -6.89
CA ARG A 577 7.82 -6.46 -7.48
C ARG A 577 9.07 -7.26 -7.19
N ASN A 578 10.09 -6.63 -6.61
CA ASN A 578 11.35 -7.26 -6.24
C ASN A 578 11.99 -6.50 -5.06
N ALA A 579 13.05 -7.06 -4.48
CA ALA A 579 13.71 -6.49 -3.31
C ALA A 579 14.30 -5.09 -3.56
N GLY A 580 14.84 -4.84 -4.75
CA GLY A 580 15.41 -3.54 -5.12
C GLY A 580 14.34 -2.45 -5.22
N GLU A 581 13.24 -2.74 -5.91
CA GLU A 581 12.06 -1.88 -5.96
C GLU A 581 11.47 -1.67 -4.57
N LEU A 582 11.38 -2.70 -3.73
CA LEU A 582 10.86 -2.58 -2.37
C LEU A 582 11.70 -1.59 -1.55
N ALA A 583 13.03 -1.69 -1.61
CA ALA A 583 13.92 -0.73 -0.96
C ALA A 583 13.74 0.70 -1.48
N ALA A 584 13.57 0.89 -2.80
CA ALA A 584 13.36 2.20 -3.40
C ALA A 584 11.99 2.79 -3.02
N MET A 585 10.92 1.98 -3.11
CA MET A 585 9.55 2.37 -2.83
C MET A 585 9.34 2.68 -1.35
N THR A 586 9.88 1.89 -0.43
CA THR A 586 9.83 2.18 1.01
C THR A 586 10.57 3.47 1.36
N ARG A 587 11.70 3.75 0.70
CA ARG A 587 12.40 5.04 0.86
C ARG A 587 11.56 6.20 0.34
N GLN A 588 10.95 6.05 -0.82
CA GLN A 588 10.07 7.06 -1.39
C GLN A 588 8.83 7.31 -0.51
N ALA A 589 8.29 6.26 0.11
CA ALA A 589 7.19 6.35 1.08
C ALA A 589 7.56 7.12 2.35
N ALA A 590 8.83 7.12 2.73
CA ALA A 590 9.35 7.87 3.88
C ALA A 590 9.96 9.24 3.49
N GLN A 591 9.93 9.63 2.22
CA GLN A 591 10.67 10.80 1.72
C GLN A 591 10.34 12.11 2.46
N ASP A 592 9.09 12.26 2.91
CA ASP A 592 8.63 13.47 3.60
C ASP A 592 9.23 13.65 5.01
N VAL A 593 9.82 12.60 5.60
CA VAL A 593 10.57 12.68 6.88
C VAL A 593 12.09 12.67 6.70
N LEU A 594 12.58 12.47 5.48
CA LEU A 594 14.00 12.48 5.16
C LEU A 594 14.48 13.92 4.95
N PRO A 595 15.77 14.23 5.23
CA PRO A 595 16.31 15.56 5.02
C PRO A 595 16.24 15.97 3.54
N PRO A 596 15.99 17.25 3.24
CA PRO A 596 16.12 17.79 1.89
C PRO A 596 17.49 17.52 1.28
N ALA A 597 17.56 17.37 -0.04
CA ALA A 597 18.79 17.03 -0.75
C ALA A 597 19.93 18.06 -0.61
N HIS A 598 19.60 19.32 -0.25
CA HIS A 598 20.60 20.37 -0.02
C HIS A 598 21.21 20.35 1.38
N CYS A 599 20.64 19.57 2.30
CA CYS A 599 21.18 19.42 3.63
C CYS A 599 22.40 18.51 3.59
N ARG A 600 23.43 18.86 4.35
CA ARG A 600 24.60 18.00 4.48
C ARG A 600 24.20 16.69 5.18
N PRO A 601 24.73 15.55 4.73
CA PRO A 601 24.44 14.24 5.31
C PRO A 601 24.97 14.08 6.73
#